data_AF-A0A3R9X7D6-F1
#
_entry.id   AF-A0A3R9X7D6-F1
#
_cell.length_a   1.000
_cell.length_b   1.000
_cell.length_c   1.000
_cell.angle_alpha   90.00
_cell.angle_beta   90.00
_cell.angle_gamma   90.00
#
_symmetry.space_group_name_H-M   'P 1'
#
loop_
_entity.id
_entity.type
_entity.pdbx_description
1 polymer ?
#
loop_
_entity_poly.entity_id
_entity_poly.type
_entity_poly.pdbx_seq_one_letter_code
_entity_poly.pdbx_strand_id
1 'polypeptide(L)'
;MRRYLLVAAAILSALTTSAAAESIPAELVGVWANDGAVLKGSLLFEGQALYLGADGIGALVGGPPPIGMKIQAVFDTATNRINFDLIENEKVIGHGRAIYDPNRKTIGSGDGRNGLLWRRSRELTREIKNSLGLH
;
A
#
# COMPACT_ATOMS: atom_id res chain seq x y z
N MET A 1 25.62 -10.79 49.21
CA MET A 1 25.79 -10.39 47.79
C MET A 1 24.89 -11.20 46.85
N ARG A 2 23.56 -11.23 47.08
CA ARG A 2 22.61 -12.04 46.28
C ARG A 2 21.32 -11.30 45.89
N ARG A 3 21.18 -10.02 46.29
CA ARG A 3 19.97 -9.20 46.10
C ARG A 3 20.07 -8.17 44.97
N TYR A 4 21.24 -7.94 44.39
CA TYR A 4 21.43 -6.95 43.33
C TYR A 4 21.32 -7.53 41.90
N LEU A 5 21.29 -8.85 41.75
CA LEU A 5 21.19 -9.51 40.43
C LEU A 5 19.76 -9.55 39.86
N LEU A 6 18.73 -9.29 40.68
CA LEU A 6 17.34 -9.34 40.22
C LEU A 6 16.82 -8.00 39.66
N VAL A 7 17.48 -6.89 39.94
CA VAL A 7 17.05 -5.57 39.44
C VAL A 7 17.57 -5.31 38.01
N ALA A 8 18.72 -5.89 37.65
CA ALA A 8 19.31 -5.69 36.32
C ALA A 8 18.54 -6.40 35.19
N ALA A 9 17.80 -7.48 35.48
CA ALA A 9 17.05 -8.23 34.47
C ALA A 9 15.72 -7.58 34.07
N ALA A 10 15.16 -6.70 34.91
CA ALA A 10 13.86 -6.05 34.65
C ALA A 10 13.96 -4.81 33.74
N ILE A 11 15.16 -4.24 33.58
CA ILE A 11 15.36 -3.01 32.79
C ILE A 11 15.62 -3.32 31.31
N LEU A 12 16.04 -4.55 30.98
CA LEU A 12 16.39 -4.92 29.59
C LEU A 12 15.19 -5.38 28.74
N SER A 13 14.01 -5.55 29.34
CA SER A 13 12.80 -6.02 28.63
C SER A 13 12.00 -4.90 27.94
N ALA A 14 12.39 -3.64 28.12
CA ALA A 14 11.58 -2.49 27.71
C ALA A 14 11.93 -1.90 26.32
N LEU A 15 12.88 -2.49 25.58
CA LEU A 15 13.39 -1.89 24.34
C LEU A 15 13.04 -2.64 23.04
N THR A 16 12.19 -3.66 23.08
CA THR A 16 11.69 -4.27 21.85
C THR A 16 10.46 -3.53 21.35
N THR A 17 10.62 -2.29 20.92
CA THR A 17 9.63 -1.63 20.07
C THR A 17 9.71 -2.28 18.70
N SER A 18 8.98 -3.39 18.52
CA SER A 18 8.73 -3.91 17.18
C SER A 18 7.92 -2.84 16.46
N ALA A 19 8.53 -2.12 15.52
CA ALA A 19 7.81 -1.23 14.64
C ALA A 19 6.87 -2.10 13.80
N ALA A 20 5.64 -2.26 14.27
CA ALA A 20 4.56 -2.81 13.46
C ALA A 20 4.50 -1.97 12.19
N ALA A 21 4.49 -2.61 11.02
CA ALA A 21 4.29 -1.92 9.75
C ALA A 21 3.07 -0.99 9.91
N GLU A 22 3.28 0.31 9.82
CA GLU A 22 2.21 1.27 10.01
C GLU A 22 1.11 0.96 9.00
N SER A 23 -0.08 0.65 9.52
CA SER A 23 -1.25 0.35 8.70
C SER A 23 -1.52 1.50 7.74
N ILE A 24 -1.89 1.17 6.50
CA ILE A 24 -2.28 2.18 5.52
C ILE A 24 -3.51 2.94 6.07
N PRO A 25 -3.48 4.29 6.13
CA PRO A 25 -4.60 5.09 6.58
C PRO A 25 -5.90 4.75 5.83
N ALA A 26 -7.03 4.77 6.54
CA ALA A 26 -8.33 4.37 5.98
C ALA A 26 -8.73 5.18 4.73
N GLU A 27 -8.33 6.44 4.66
CA GLU A 27 -8.54 7.33 3.49
C GLU A 27 -7.67 6.99 2.28
N LEU A 28 -6.73 6.05 2.40
CA LEU A 28 -5.89 5.53 1.31
C LEU A 28 -6.29 4.12 0.90
N VAL A 29 -6.91 3.35 1.79
CA VAL A 29 -7.45 2.02 1.49
C VAL A 29 -8.50 2.10 0.38
N GLY A 30 -8.46 1.15 -0.55
CA GLY A 30 -9.43 1.00 -1.63
C GLY A 30 -8.81 0.90 -3.02
N VAL A 31 -9.57 1.34 -4.03
CA VAL A 31 -9.19 1.27 -5.45
C VAL A 31 -9.04 2.68 -5.98
N TRP A 32 -7.91 2.94 -6.62
CA TRP A 32 -7.55 4.21 -7.24
C TRP A 32 -7.27 3.96 -8.71
N ALA A 33 -7.84 4.73 -9.63
CA ALA A 33 -7.65 4.51 -11.06
C ALA A 33 -7.56 5.82 -11.84
N ASN A 34 -6.90 5.81 -13.00
CA ASN A 34 -6.85 6.99 -13.86
C ASN A 34 -8.24 7.31 -14.46
N ASP A 35 -8.38 8.51 -15.04
CA ASP A 35 -9.69 9.02 -15.41
C ASP A 35 -10.32 8.22 -16.57
N GLY A 36 -9.48 7.74 -17.48
CA GLY A 36 -9.87 6.86 -18.60
C GLY A 36 -9.93 5.37 -18.25
N ALA A 37 -9.82 4.97 -16.98
CA ALA A 37 -9.89 3.57 -16.61
C ALA A 37 -11.29 2.99 -16.87
N VAL A 38 -11.33 1.81 -17.50
CA VAL A 38 -12.55 1.00 -17.61
C VAL A 38 -12.50 -0.06 -16.52
N LEU A 39 -13.50 -0.05 -15.64
CA LEU A 39 -13.67 -1.04 -14.58
C LEU A 39 -14.88 -1.93 -14.86
N LYS A 40 -14.75 -3.23 -14.59
CA LYS A 40 -15.89 -4.15 -14.46
C LYS A 40 -16.10 -4.42 -12.97
N GLY A 41 -17.09 -3.74 -12.38
CA GLY A 41 -17.19 -3.66 -10.93
C GLY A 41 -16.00 -2.88 -10.37
N SER A 42 -15.18 -3.52 -9.54
CA SER A 42 -13.96 -2.90 -8.99
C SER A 42 -12.67 -3.35 -9.69
N LEU A 43 -12.73 -4.24 -10.68
CA LEU A 43 -11.55 -4.79 -11.37
C LEU A 43 -11.26 -4.02 -12.66
N LEU A 44 -9.97 -3.74 -12.89
CA LEU A 44 -9.47 -3.03 -14.06
C LEU A 44 -9.56 -3.88 -15.31
N PHE A 45 -10.10 -3.31 -16.38
CA PHE A 45 -10.11 -3.88 -17.72
C PHE A 45 -9.17 -3.10 -18.65
N GLU A 46 -9.21 -1.76 -18.60
CA GLU A 46 -8.34 -0.86 -19.37
C GLU A 46 -7.87 0.30 -18.51
N GLY A 47 -6.68 0.84 -18.78
CA GLY A 47 -6.11 1.98 -18.07
C GLY A 47 -5.11 1.56 -16.99
N GLN A 48 -5.12 2.24 -15.85
CA GLN A 48 -4.22 1.99 -14.72
C GLN A 48 -4.97 2.09 -13.40
N ALA A 49 -4.66 1.20 -12.47
CA ALA A 49 -5.19 1.21 -11.12
C ALA A 49 -4.19 0.78 -10.06
N LEU A 50 -4.34 1.37 -8.88
CA LEU A 50 -3.66 1.01 -7.63
C LEU A 50 -4.71 0.52 -6.63
N TYR A 51 -4.51 -0.69 -6.14
CA TYR A 51 -5.32 -1.33 -5.12
C TYR A 51 -4.53 -1.32 -3.82
N LEU A 52 -5.07 -0.74 -2.75
CA LEU A 52 -4.39 -0.62 -1.45
C LEU A 52 -5.23 -1.23 -0.34
N GLY A 53 -4.67 -2.22 0.34
CA GLY A 53 -5.23 -2.79 1.57
C GLY A 53 -4.74 -2.05 2.81
N ALA A 54 -5.53 -2.14 3.90
CA ALA A 54 -5.17 -1.57 5.20
C ALA A 54 -3.89 -2.20 5.80
N ASP A 55 -3.61 -3.45 5.41
CA ASP A 55 -2.45 -4.25 5.75
C ASP A 55 -1.19 -3.91 4.93
N GLY A 56 -1.27 -2.91 4.04
CA GLY A 56 -0.18 -2.55 3.13
C GLY A 56 -0.08 -3.46 1.90
N ILE A 57 -0.77 -4.59 1.87
CA ILE A 57 -0.79 -5.48 0.70
C ILE A 57 -1.74 -4.92 -0.35
N GLY A 58 -1.25 -4.83 -1.58
CA GLY A 58 -1.97 -4.23 -2.69
C GLY A 58 -1.55 -4.75 -4.05
N ALA A 59 -2.03 -4.10 -5.11
CA ALA A 59 -1.59 -4.36 -6.47
C ALA A 59 -1.52 -3.08 -7.30
N LEU A 60 -0.57 -3.04 -8.22
CA LEU A 60 -0.59 -2.14 -9.38
C LEU A 60 -1.10 -2.95 -10.57
N VAL A 61 -2.08 -2.42 -11.30
CA VAL A 61 -2.65 -3.08 -12.48
C VAL A 61 -2.70 -2.08 -13.63
N GLY A 62 -2.27 -2.50 -14.82
CA GLY A 62 -2.36 -1.69 -16.04
C GLY A 62 -2.75 -2.56 -17.25
N GLY A 63 -3.34 -1.97 -18.28
CA GLY A 63 -3.80 -2.72 -19.47
C GLY A 63 -4.47 -1.85 -20.52
N PRO A 64 -4.84 -2.43 -21.69
CA PRO A 64 -5.10 -3.86 -21.93
C PRO A 64 -3.93 -4.71 -22.49
N PRO A 65 -3.93 -6.06 -22.28
CA PRO A 65 -4.75 -6.77 -21.30
C PRO A 65 -4.36 -6.36 -19.87
N PRO A 66 -5.25 -6.48 -18.87
CA PRO A 66 -4.91 -6.13 -17.50
C PRO A 66 -3.83 -7.07 -16.97
N ILE A 67 -2.67 -6.50 -16.65
CA ILE A 67 -1.52 -7.16 -16.02
C ILE A 67 -1.32 -6.51 -14.66
N GLY A 68 -1.24 -7.35 -13.62
CA GLY A 68 -1.09 -6.91 -12.24
C GLY A 68 0.25 -7.30 -11.64
N MET A 69 0.72 -6.52 -10.68
CA MET A 69 1.88 -6.79 -9.85
C MET A 69 1.51 -6.60 -8.39
N LYS A 70 1.84 -7.58 -7.53
CA LYS A 70 1.65 -7.48 -6.08
C LYS A 70 2.59 -6.40 -5.55
N ILE A 71 2.08 -5.59 -4.62
CA ILE A 71 2.90 -4.62 -3.90
C ILE A 71 2.73 -4.76 -2.39
N GLN A 72 3.77 -4.36 -1.66
CA GLN A 72 3.70 -4.10 -0.23
C GLN A 72 4.02 -2.64 0.02
N ALA A 73 3.04 -1.90 0.52
CA ALA A 73 3.06 -0.46 0.67
C ALA A 73 3.16 -0.03 2.13
N VAL A 74 3.82 1.11 2.35
CA VAL A 74 3.91 1.83 3.61
C VAL A 74 3.63 3.31 3.33
N PHE A 75 2.84 3.95 4.19
CA PHE A 75 2.52 5.37 4.06
C PHE A 75 3.35 6.20 5.02
N ASP A 76 4.11 7.16 4.48
CA ASP A 76 4.81 8.19 5.22
C ASP A 76 3.91 9.43 5.34
N THR A 77 3.39 9.66 6.54
CA THR A 77 2.51 10.79 6.87
C THR A 77 3.23 12.13 6.83
N ALA A 78 4.53 12.18 7.07
CA ALA A 78 5.30 13.42 7.06
C ALA A 78 5.47 13.97 5.64
N THR A 79 5.54 13.07 4.65
CA THR A 79 5.76 13.45 3.24
C THR A 79 4.56 13.18 2.33
N ASN A 80 3.47 12.62 2.87
CA ASN A 80 2.32 12.11 2.12
C ASN A 80 2.72 11.13 0.99
N ARG A 81 3.69 10.26 1.27
CA ARG A 81 4.23 9.31 0.28
C ARG A 81 3.78 7.90 0.58
N ILE A 82 3.38 7.19 -0.46
CA ILE A 82 3.17 5.75 -0.45
C ILE A 82 4.42 5.14 -1.05
N ASN A 83 5.30 4.60 -0.21
CA ASN A 83 6.45 3.84 -0.66
C ASN A 83 6.01 2.38 -0.80
N PHE A 84 6.42 1.69 -1.85
CA PHE A 84 6.02 0.31 -2.04
C PHE A 84 7.10 -0.54 -2.68
N ASP A 85 7.13 -1.79 -2.27
CA ASP A 85 7.95 -2.84 -2.86
C ASP A 85 7.13 -3.59 -3.89
N LEU A 86 7.71 -3.83 -5.06
CA LEU A 86 7.17 -4.69 -6.11
C LEU A 86 7.52 -6.13 -5.76
N ILE A 87 6.51 -6.99 -5.63
CA ILE A 87 6.68 -8.38 -5.19
C ILE A 87 6.35 -9.34 -6.32
N GLU A 88 7.28 -10.22 -6.65
CA GLU A 88 7.08 -11.35 -7.56
C GLU A 88 7.68 -12.61 -6.92
N ASN A 89 6.92 -13.71 -6.88
CA ASN A 89 7.35 -14.96 -6.24
C ASN A 89 7.88 -14.75 -4.82
N GLU A 90 7.17 -13.94 -4.01
CA GLU A 90 7.52 -13.59 -2.62
C GLU A 90 8.86 -12.84 -2.45
N LYS A 91 9.45 -12.36 -3.56
CA LYS A 91 10.69 -11.58 -3.54
C LYS A 91 10.42 -10.16 -3.99
N VAL A 92 11.12 -9.23 -3.34
CA VAL A 92 11.16 -7.84 -3.79
C VAL A 92 11.98 -7.77 -5.07
N ILE A 93 11.35 -7.35 -6.16
CA ILE A 93 11.98 -7.18 -7.48
C ILE A 93 12.22 -5.71 -7.83
N GLY A 94 11.70 -4.79 -7.03
CA GLY A 94 11.89 -3.36 -7.22
C GLY A 94 11.19 -2.52 -6.16
N HIS A 95 11.46 -1.23 -6.19
CA HIS A 95 10.87 -0.24 -5.30
C HIS A 95 10.20 0.85 -6.13
N GLY A 96 9.07 1.34 -5.64
CA GLY A 96 8.35 2.45 -6.23
C GLY A 96 7.82 3.40 -5.18
N ARG A 97 7.33 4.54 -5.65
CA ARG A 97 6.72 5.55 -4.80
C ARG A 97 5.57 6.24 -5.51
N ALA A 98 4.58 6.63 -4.74
CA ALA A 98 3.52 7.53 -5.16
C ALA A 98 3.32 8.62 -4.09
N ILE A 99 2.72 9.72 -4.49
CA ILE A 99 2.41 10.86 -3.64
C ILE A 99 0.90 10.99 -3.55
N TYR A 100 0.39 11.02 -2.32
CA TYR A 100 -1.00 11.37 -2.04
C TYR A 100 -1.12 12.89 -1.89
N ASP A 101 -2.01 13.50 -2.67
CA ASP A 101 -2.42 14.88 -2.49
C ASP A 101 -3.73 14.90 -1.68
N PRO A 102 -3.71 15.27 -0.38
CA PRO A 102 -4.90 15.28 0.46
C PRO A 102 -5.91 16.36 0.06
N ASN A 103 -5.45 17.45 -0.57
CA ASN A 103 -6.33 18.54 -1.00
C ASN A 103 -7.14 18.12 -2.22
N ARG A 104 -6.49 17.44 -3.18
CA ARG A 104 -7.12 16.96 -4.41
C ARG A 104 -7.72 15.56 -4.27
N LYS A 105 -7.37 14.84 -3.20
CA LYS A 105 -7.69 13.43 -2.98
C LYS A 105 -7.31 12.59 -4.19
N THR A 106 -6.05 12.70 -4.60
CA THR A 106 -5.47 11.97 -5.75
C THR A 106 -4.14 11.35 -5.38
N ILE A 107 -3.78 10.25 -6.04
CA ILE A 107 -2.46 9.64 -5.97
C ILE A 107 -1.74 9.83 -7.30
N GLY A 108 -0.45 10.15 -7.31
CA GLY A 108 0.35 10.25 -8.54
C GLY A 108 1.83 9.93 -8.34
N SER A 109 2.59 9.77 -9.42
CA SER A 109 4.03 9.44 -9.43
C SER A 109 4.96 10.55 -8.92
N GLY A 110 4.45 11.78 -8.77
CA GLY A 110 5.20 12.93 -8.25
C GLY A 110 5.99 13.73 -9.29
N ASP A 111 5.97 13.35 -10.56
CA ASP A 111 6.57 14.05 -11.71
C ASP A 111 5.64 15.04 -12.41
N GLY A 112 4.38 15.12 -11.98
CA GLY A 112 3.44 16.16 -12.40
C GLY A 112 2.54 15.75 -13.57
N ARG A 113 1.27 15.50 -13.21
CA ARG A 113 0.06 15.42 -14.06
C ARG A 113 -0.17 14.17 -14.91
N ASN A 114 0.85 13.42 -15.32
CA ASN A 114 0.61 12.13 -15.95
C ASN A 114 0.39 11.04 -14.89
N GLY A 115 -0.58 10.15 -15.12
CA GLY A 115 -0.83 9.01 -14.22
C GLY A 115 -1.47 9.37 -12.88
N LEU A 116 -2.21 10.48 -12.77
CA LEU A 116 -3.05 10.72 -11.59
C LEU A 116 -4.10 9.62 -11.46
N LEU A 117 -4.32 9.17 -10.23
CA LEU A 117 -5.30 8.17 -9.86
C LEU A 117 -6.32 8.82 -8.92
N TRP A 118 -7.59 8.59 -9.21
CA TRP A 118 -8.74 9.03 -8.43
C TRP A 118 -9.36 7.85 -7.73
N ARG A 119 -9.89 8.09 -6.53
CA ARG A 119 -10.56 7.07 -5.73
C ARG A 119 -11.83 6.58 -6.43
N ARG A 120 -11.88 5.30 -6.75
CA ARG A 120 -13.02 4.60 -7.35
C ARG A 120 -13.78 3.75 -6.32
N SER A 121 -13.08 3.22 -5.33
CA SER A 121 -13.67 2.50 -4.18
C SER A 121 -12.94 2.87 -2.89
N ARG A 122 -13.66 2.85 -1.77
CA ARG A 122 -13.10 3.05 -0.42
C ARG A 122 -12.66 1.74 0.25
N GLU A 123 -12.97 0.62 -0.37
CA GLU A 123 -12.78 -0.69 0.20
C GLU A 123 -12.00 -1.57 -0.76
N LEU A 124 -11.09 -2.35 -0.20
CA LEU A 124 -10.46 -3.46 -0.87
C LEU A 124 -11.00 -4.75 -0.23
N THR A 125 -12.13 -5.22 -0.76
CA THR A 125 -12.81 -6.40 -0.21
C THR A 125 -12.00 -7.67 -0.43
N ARG A 126 -12.30 -8.73 0.33
CA ARG A 126 -11.66 -10.05 0.17
C ARG A 126 -11.87 -10.61 -1.24
N GLU A 127 -13.02 -10.38 -1.84
CA GLU A 127 -13.31 -10.80 -3.21
C GLU A 127 -12.35 -10.14 -4.22
N ILE A 128 -12.16 -8.82 -4.12
CA ILE A 128 -11.22 -8.09 -4.98
C ILE A 128 -9.80 -8.60 -4.76
N LYS A 129 -9.37 -8.78 -3.50
CA LYS A 129 -8.06 -9.36 -3.16
C LYS A 129 -7.85 -10.72 -3.83
N ASN A 130 -8.82 -11.62 -3.74
CA ASN A 130 -8.76 -12.95 -4.34
C ASN A 130 -8.67 -12.88 -5.88
N SER A 131 -9.47 -12.03 -6.52
CA SER A 131 -9.41 -11.83 -7.98
C SER A 131 -8.06 -11.29 -8.46
N LEU A 132 -7.34 -10.56 -7.60
CA LEU A 132 -6.00 -10.05 -7.85
C LEU A 132 -4.88 -11.01 -7.40
N GLY A 133 -5.22 -12.18 -6.86
CA GLY A 133 -4.24 -13.12 -6.30
C GLY A 133 -3.57 -12.65 -5.01
N LEU A 134 -4.14 -11.67 -4.31
CA LEU A 134 -3.63 -11.14 -3.04
C LEU A 134 -4.16 -11.98 -1.88
N HIS A 135 -3.33 -12.92 -1.41
CA HIS A 135 -3.55 -13.72 -0.22
C HIS A 135 -2.41 -13.51 0.78
#